data_AF-A0A3C1A5M6-F1
#
_entry.id   AF-A0A3C1A5M6-F1
#
_cell.length_a   1.000
_cell.length_b   1.000
_cell.length_c   1.000
_cell.angle_alpha   90.00
_cell.angle_beta   90.00
_cell.angle_gamma   90.00
#
_symmetry.space_group_name_H-M   'P 1'
#
loop_
_entity.id
_entity.type
_entity.pdbx_description
1 polymer ?
#
loop_
_entity_poly.entity_id
_entity_poly.type
_entity_poly.pdbx_seq_one_letter_code
_entity_poly.pdbx_strand_id
1 'polypeptide(L)'
;MHSVLIAYIIGFFNAFFRIFKKSAVYRIFDKVYSAISSSWKNSVIMQKIKACGQHDVQKQSVLYKIVHLPFLVLENISEKAGDFFSSAYENSVILKNLYAFLDNALSLNTKFYALMLVGIALSRQLFAFSFSAKMSVLLLLGIAILFTDYNVTDFFEESKTVKFLLALIGFSDISFDIYDKTNLKKRSALFFAFVVGIVSGILLKKSYIFAIIPFFAIVLAALVLKYPISGIFFSAFSAPFVPTMLLAALVLYTEFCFCFYTVRTKDFKWKIDSIGTGLGFFLIFMFISSIFSFSAKKSILVWGLYLIFIGYYFTITNAVKTKKQLYSIIRLFVI
;
A
#
# COMPACT_ATOMS: atom_id res chain seq x y z
N MET A 1 24.12 22.54 29.34
CA MET A 1 25.09 23.03 28.32
C MET A 1 24.59 22.96 26.87
N HIS A 2 23.54 22.19 26.52
CA HIS A 2 23.05 22.07 25.12
C HIS A 2 22.21 23.25 24.59
N SER A 3 21.69 24.16 25.42
CA SER A 3 20.85 25.29 24.95
C SER A 3 21.64 26.53 24.51
N VAL A 4 22.86 26.72 25.03
CA VAL A 4 23.68 27.91 24.75
C VAL A 4 24.23 27.87 23.33
N LEU A 5 24.68 26.69 22.87
CA LEU A 5 25.24 26.50 21.54
C LEU A 5 24.18 26.72 20.44
N ILE A 6 22.96 26.24 20.67
CA ILE A 6 21.80 26.48 19.79
C ILE A 6 21.42 27.96 19.78
N ALA A 7 21.42 28.63 20.94
CA ALA A 7 21.12 30.06 21.02
C ALA A 7 22.16 30.92 20.27
N TYR A 8 23.45 30.57 20.36
CA TYR A 8 24.52 31.24 19.60
C TYR A 8 24.39 31.00 18.09
N ILE A 9 24.06 29.78 17.67
CA ILE A 9 23.84 29.45 16.26
C ILE A 9 22.64 30.25 15.71
N ILE A 10 21.52 30.29 16.44
CA ILE A 10 20.34 31.07 16.05
C ILE A 10 20.67 32.57 16.00
N GLY A 11 21.41 33.09 16.99
CA GLY A 11 21.87 34.48 17.01
C GLY A 11 22.76 34.81 15.82
N PHE A 12 23.69 33.92 15.49
CA PHE A 12 24.55 34.03 14.31
C PHE A 12 23.74 34.04 13.01
N PHE A 13 22.83 33.08 12.82
CA PHE A 13 21.98 33.03 11.63
C PHE A 13 21.10 34.28 11.50
N ASN A 14 20.53 34.78 12.60
CA ASN A 14 19.72 36.01 12.57
C ASN A 14 20.57 37.24 12.23
N ALA A 15 21.76 37.37 12.80
CA ALA A 15 22.68 38.46 12.48
C ALA A 15 23.15 38.39 11.02
N PHE A 16 23.54 37.20 10.56
CA PHE A 16 23.92 36.93 9.18
C PHE A 16 22.78 37.26 8.21
N PHE A 17 21.55 36.81 8.49
CA PHE A 17 20.38 37.08 7.64
C PHE A 17 20.07 38.58 7.58
N ARG A 18 20.26 39.31 8.67
CA ARG A 18 20.07 40.76 8.73
C ARG A 18 21.10 41.51 7.89
N ILE A 19 22.35 41.06 7.89
CA ILE A 19 23.42 41.61 7.05
C ILE A 19 23.20 41.22 5.59
N PHE A 20 22.85 39.96 5.32
CA PHE A 20 22.55 39.43 4.00
C PHE A 20 21.40 40.19 3.35
N LYS A 21 20.29 40.43 4.06
CA LYS A 21 19.15 41.22 3.55
C LYS A 21 19.53 42.66 3.16
N LYS A 22 20.56 43.25 3.77
CA LYS A 22 21.06 44.59 3.42
C LYS A 22 22.07 44.57 2.28
N SER A 23 22.63 43.39 1.96
CA SER A 23 23.67 43.23 0.94
C SER A 23 23.15 43.46 -0.48
N ALA A 24 24.06 43.85 -1.38
CA ALA A 24 23.78 43.95 -2.81
C ALA A 24 23.41 42.59 -3.43
N VAL A 25 23.99 41.50 -2.90
CA VAL A 25 23.73 40.13 -3.34
C VAL A 25 22.27 39.76 -3.12
N TYR A 26 21.70 40.07 -1.94
CA TYR A 26 20.28 39.82 -1.68
C TYR A 26 19.38 40.62 -2.62
N ARG A 27 19.71 41.89 -2.93
CA ARG A 27 18.92 42.68 -3.90
C ARG A 27 18.96 42.08 -5.31
N ILE A 28 20.08 41.51 -5.73
CA ILE A 28 20.20 40.82 -7.02
C ILE A 28 19.36 39.54 -6.99
N PHE A 29 19.51 38.72 -5.95
CA PHE A 29 18.70 37.50 -5.79
C PHE A 29 17.21 37.79 -5.72
N ASP A 30 16.80 38.83 -4.99
CA ASP A 30 15.40 39.24 -4.86
C ASP A 30 14.86 39.80 -6.18
N LYS A 31 15.66 40.55 -6.96
CA LYS A 31 15.30 40.95 -8.33
C LYS A 31 15.14 39.76 -9.26
N VAL A 32 16.05 38.79 -9.23
CA VAL A 32 15.96 37.58 -10.07
C VAL A 32 14.77 36.72 -9.63
N TYR A 33 14.60 36.52 -8.34
CA TYR A 33 13.48 35.78 -7.77
C TYR A 33 12.15 36.45 -8.09
N SER A 34 12.02 37.77 -7.92
CA SER A 34 10.81 38.52 -8.22
C SER A 34 10.53 38.57 -9.72
N ALA A 35 11.56 38.63 -10.59
CA ALA A 35 11.41 38.51 -12.03
C ALA A 35 10.91 37.12 -12.46
N ILE A 36 11.50 36.06 -11.90
CA ILE A 36 11.07 34.67 -12.16
C ILE A 36 9.67 34.44 -11.57
N SER A 37 9.41 34.90 -10.35
CA SER A 37 8.13 34.73 -9.66
C SER A 37 7.01 35.52 -10.33
N SER A 38 7.26 36.75 -10.79
CA SER A 38 6.30 37.54 -11.56
C SER A 38 6.04 36.94 -12.93
N SER A 39 7.09 36.54 -13.67
CA SER A 39 6.95 35.83 -14.94
C SER A 39 6.21 34.51 -14.77
N TRP A 40 6.47 33.78 -13.69
CA TRP A 40 5.77 32.53 -13.36
C TRP A 40 4.31 32.78 -13.01
N LYS A 41 4.00 33.76 -12.14
CA LYS A 41 2.63 34.15 -11.77
C LYS A 41 1.80 34.62 -12.96
N ASN A 42 2.44 35.32 -13.90
CA ASN A 42 1.80 35.88 -15.10
C ASN A 42 1.89 34.93 -16.30
N SER A 43 2.55 33.78 -16.16
CA SER A 43 2.66 32.82 -17.25
C SER A 43 1.29 32.25 -17.60
N VAL A 44 1.07 32.06 -18.90
CA VAL A 44 -0.13 31.36 -19.43
C VAL A 44 -0.28 29.98 -18.79
N ILE A 45 0.84 29.34 -18.43
CA ILE A 45 0.86 28.04 -17.74
C ILE A 45 0.27 28.17 -16.32
N MET A 46 0.73 29.14 -15.52
CA MET A 46 0.21 29.36 -14.16
C MET A 46 -1.23 29.88 -14.15
N GLN A 47 -1.60 30.72 -15.11
CA GLN A 47 -2.99 31.14 -15.27
C GLN A 47 -3.90 29.95 -15.62
N LYS A 48 -3.44 29.01 -16.48
CA LYS A 48 -4.15 27.76 -16.76
C LYS A 48 -4.18 26.79 -15.56
N ILE A 49 -3.13 26.74 -14.75
CA ILE A 49 -3.10 25.93 -13.51
C ILE A 49 -4.03 26.53 -12.45
N LYS A 50 -4.07 27.86 -12.29
CA LYS A 50 -5.03 28.53 -11.39
C LYS A 50 -6.48 28.37 -11.86
N ALA A 51 -6.72 28.46 -13.17
CA ALA A 51 -8.02 28.18 -13.76
C ALA A 51 -8.43 26.69 -13.63
N CYS A 52 -7.48 25.76 -13.45
CA CYS A 52 -7.78 24.36 -13.12
C CYS A 52 -8.42 24.17 -11.73
N GLY A 53 -8.50 25.19 -10.88
CA GLY A 53 -9.24 25.11 -9.61
C GLY A 53 -10.77 25.01 -9.80
N GLN A 54 -11.28 25.33 -11.00
CA GLN A 54 -12.68 25.09 -11.38
C GLN A 54 -12.76 23.77 -12.17
N HIS A 55 -13.32 22.73 -11.53
CA HIS A 55 -13.39 21.37 -12.05
C HIS A 55 -13.95 21.26 -13.49
N ASP A 56 -14.83 22.17 -13.90
CA ASP A 56 -15.47 22.13 -15.23
C ASP A 56 -14.62 22.73 -16.35
N VAL A 57 -13.81 23.75 -16.08
CA VAL A 57 -12.88 24.35 -17.06
C VAL A 57 -11.67 23.44 -17.29
N GLN A 58 -11.24 22.72 -16.24
CA GLN A 58 -10.12 21.79 -16.32
C GLN A 58 -10.36 20.63 -17.29
N LYS A 59 -11.58 20.05 -17.30
CA LYS A 59 -11.94 18.95 -18.21
C LYS A 59 -11.85 19.31 -19.69
N GLN A 60 -11.94 20.61 -20.02
CA GLN A 60 -11.83 21.10 -21.38
C GLN A 60 -10.38 21.32 -21.85
N SER A 61 -9.42 21.36 -20.92
CA SER A 61 -8.00 21.57 -21.23
C SER A 61 -7.40 20.42 -22.02
N VAL A 62 -6.57 20.74 -23.04
CA VAL A 62 -5.82 19.74 -23.81
C VAL A 62 -4.89 18.93 -22.91
N LEU A 63 -4.28 19.58 -21.91
CA LEU A 63 -3.39 18.91 -20.96
C LEU A 63 -4.15 17.86 -20.13
N TYR A 64 -5.35 18.20 -19.66
CA TYR A 64 -6.21 17.26 -18.96
C TYR A 64 -6.55 16.08 -19.85
N LYS A 65 -6.96 16.33 -21.11
CA LYS A 65 -7.31 15.26 -22.06
C LYS A 65 -6.15 14.30 -22.33
N ILE A 66 -4.92 14.82 -22.47
CA ILE A 66 -3.72 14.00 -22.66
C ILE A 66 -3.44 13.14 -21.42
N VAL A 67 -3.45 13.74 -20.23
CA VAL A 67 -3.19 13.02 -18.97
C VAL A 67 -4.30 12.02 -18.65
N HIS A 68 -5.54 12.32 -19.02
CA HIS A 68 -6.71 11.47 -18.80
C HIS A 68 -6.81 10.30 -19.79
N LEU A 69 -6.06 10.33 -20.90
CA LEU A 69 -6.10 9.30 -21.93
C LEU A 69 -5.84 7.87 -21.41
N PRO A 70 -4.79 7.58 -20.62
CA PRO A 70 -4.59 6.24 -20.05
C PRO A 70 -5.76 5.80 -19.15
N PHE A 71 -6.40 6.73 -18.44
CA PHE A 71 -7.56 6.44 -17.61
C PHE A 71 -8.81 6.14 -18.44
N LEU A 72 -9.03 6.85 -19.57
CA LEU A 72 -10.10 6.51 -20.53
C LEU A 72 -9.94 5.12 -21.11
N VAL A 73 -8.70 4.68 -21.34
CA VAL A 73 -8.45 3.31 -21.81
C VAL A 73 -8.92 2.31 -20.74
N LEU A 74 -8.60 2.53 -19.46
CA LEU A 74 -9.07 1.69 -18.37
C LEU A 74 -10.60 1.71 -18.22
N GLU A 75 -11.23 2.89 -18.33
CA GLU A 75 -12.69 3.05 -18.31
C GLU A 75 -13.34 2.29 -19.47
N ASN A 76 -12.83 2.45 -20.70
CA ASN A 76 -13.32 1.72 -21.87
C ASN A 76 -13.16 0.21 -21.73
N ILE A 77 -12.07 -0.27 -21.14
CA ILE A 77 -11.87 -1.70 -20.85
C ILE A 77 -12.90 -2.16 -19.81
N SER A 78 -13.14 -1.36 -18.77
CA SER A 78 -14.16 -1.65 -17.76
C SER A 78 -15.57 -1.72 -18.36
N GLU A 79 -15.92 -0.81 -19.26
CA GLU A 79 -17.23 -0.80 -19.92
C GLU A 79 -17.42 -1.99 -20.87
N LYS A 80 -16.40 -2.32 -21.67
CA LYS A 80 -16.51 -3.37 -22.70
C LYS A 80 -16.26 -4.78 -22.17
N ALA A 81 -15.38 -4.93 -21.20
CA ALA A 81 -14.90 -6.23 -20.72
C ALA A 81 -15.09 -6.42 -19.21
N GLY A 82 -15.67 -5.45 -18.48
CA GLY A 82 -15.86 -5.55 -17.03
C GLY A 82 -16.69 -6.76 -16.61
N ASP A 83 -17.73 -7.13 -17.39
CA ASP A 83 -18.52 -8.35 -17.15
C ASP A 83 -17.69 -9.62 -17.26
N PHE A 84 -16.81 -9.68 -18.27
CA PHE A 84 -15.89 -10.79 -18.45
C PHE A 84 -14.91 -10.88 -17.27
N PHE A 85 -14.32 -9.76 -16.85
CA PHE A 85 -13.39 -9.72 -15.72
C PHE A 85 -14.08 -10.04 -14.39
N SER A 86 -15.31 -9.58 -14.16
CA SER A 86 -16.08 -9.93 -12.96
C SER A 86 -16.48 -11.40 -12.95
N SER A 87 -16.94 -11.93 -14.08
CA SER A 87 -17.26 -13.35 -14.21
C SER A 87 -16.01 -14.23 -14.02
N ALA A 88 -14.87 -13.83 -14.59
CA ALA A 88 -13.60 -14.53 -14.40
C ALA A 88 -13.14 -14.46 -12.93
N TYR A 89 -13.32 -13.32 -12.27
CA TYR A 89 -13.02 -13.14 -10.86
C TYR A 89 -13.88 -14.06 -9.96
N GLU A 90 -15.19 -14.05 -10.18
CA GLU A 90 -16.15 -14.85 -9.42
C GLU A 90 -16.04 -16.35 -9.69
N ASN A 91 -15.59 -16.75 -10.88
CA ASN A 91 -15.39 -18.16 -11.22
C ASN A 91 -13.97 -18.67 -10.94
N SER A 92 -13.01 -17.79 -10.67
CA SER A 92 -11.62 -18.16 -10.44
C SER A 92 -11.45 -19.05 -9.21
N VAL A 93 -11.02 -20.30 -9.45
CA VAL A 93 -10.68 -21.26 -8.40
C VAL A 93 -9.50 -20.76 -7.56
N ILE A 94 -8.53 -20.09 -8.21
CA ILE A 94 -7.34 -19.55 -7.55
C ILE A 94 -7.76 -18.48 -6.53
N LEU A 95 -8.60 -17.52 -6.95
CA LEU A 95 -9.06 -16.46 -6.06
C LEU A 95 -9.96 -16.99 -4.95
N LYS A 96 -10.85 -17.94 -5.24
CA LYS A 96 -11.67 -18.61 -4.22
C LYS A 96 -10.83 -19.30 -3.16
N ASN A 97 -9.73 -19.95 -3.55
CA ASN A 97 -8.82 -20.60 -2.61
C ASN A 97 -7.97 -19.58 -1.85
N LEU A 98 -7.52 -18.52 -2.51
CA LEU A 98 -6.76 -17.44 -1.88
C LEU A 98 -7.59 -16.70 -0.83
N TYR A 99 -8.86 -16.41 -1.11
CA TYR A 99 -9.75 -15.79 -0.13
C TYR A 99 -10.17 -16.76 0.97
N ALA A 100 -10.33 -18.05 0.67
CA ALA A 100 -10.53 -19.04 1.72
C ALA A 100 -9.33 -19.14 2.66
N PHE A 101 -8.10 -19.06 2.13
CA PHE A 101 -6.89 -18.97 2.94
C PHE A 101 -6.87 -17.70 3.80
N LEU A 102 -7.18 -16.54 3.20
CA LEU A 102 -7.24 -15.26 3.90
C LEU A 102 -8.30 -15.26 5.02
N ASP A 103 -9.51 -15.72 4.72
CA ASP A 103 -10.63 -15.76 5.67
C ASP A 103 -10.33 -16.73 6.84
N ASN A 104 -9.66 -17.86 6.59
CA ASN A 104 -9.17 -18.75 7.66
C ASN A 104 -8.03 -18.12 8.49
N ALA A 105 -7.16 -17.33 7.88
CA ALA A 105 -6.11 -16.61 8.58
C ALA A 105 -6.67 -15.49 9.48
N LEU A 106 -7.66 -14.73 8.98
CA LEU A 106 -8.32 -13.62 9.68
C LEU A 106 -9.27 -14.09 10.79
N SER A 107 -9.93 -15.24 10.61
CA SER A 107 -10.77 -15.88 11.64
C SER A 107 -9.98 -16.52 12.78
N LEU A 108 -8.65 -16.55 12.64
CA LEU A 108 -7.77 -17.23 13.59
C LEU A 108 -8.23 -18.69 13.84
N ASN A 109 -8.59 -19.40 12.76
CA ASN A 109 -9.12 -20.76 12.87
C ASN A 109 -8.07 -21.73 13.44
N THR A 110 -8.40 -22.39 14.54
CA THR A 110 -7.46 -23.26 15.27
C THR A 110 -6.92 -24.41 14.42
N LYS A 111 -7.75 -25.05 13.58
CA LYS A 111 -7.31 -26.13 12.68
C LYS A 111 -6.34 -25.63 11.61
N PHE A 112 -6.61 -24.45 11.05
CA PHE A 112 -5.77 -23.83 10.05
C PHE A 112 -4.35 -23.57 10.59
N TYR A 113 -4.24 -22.93 11.75
CA TYR A 113 -2.93 -22.66 12.37
C TYR A 113 -2.27 -23.95 12.88
N ALA A 114 -3.03 -24.92 13.38
CA ALA A 114 -2.50 -26.23 13.79
C ALA A 114 -1.86 -27.00 12.62
N LEU A 115 -2.50 -27.03 11.45
CA LEU A 115 -1.91 -27.66 10.25
C LEU A 115 -0.64 -26.94 9.80
N MET A 116 -0.61 -25.61 9.90
CA MET A 116 0.60 -24.85 9.60
C MET A 116 1.73 -25.20 10.57
N LEU A 117 1.47 -25.31 11.87
CA LEU A 117 2.46 -25.73 12.88
C LEU A 117 2.98 -27.16 12.63
N VAL A 118 2.08 -28.10 12.30
CA VAL A 118 2.47 -29.47 11.93
C VAL A 118 3.36 -29.45 10.69
N GLY A 119 3.01 -28.67 9.67
CA GLY A 119 3.83 -28.51 8.45
C GLY A 119 5.23 -27.97 8.76
N ILE A 120 5.34 -26.96 9.62
CA ILE A 120 6.62 -26.38 10.06
C ILE A 120 7.48 -27.43 10.79
N ALA A 121 6.88 -28.13 11.77
CA ALA A 121 7.59 -29.09 12.59
C ALA A 121 8.08 -30.29 11.76
N LEU A 122 7.22 -30.84 10.91
CA LEU A 122 7.56 -31.97 10.03
C LEU A 122 8.67 -31.59 9.05
N SER A 123 8.53 -30.47 8.33
CA SER A 123 9.53 -30.10 7.33
C SER A 123 10.88 -29.76 7.98
N ARG A 124 10.88 -29.10 9.14
CA ARG A 124 12.13 -28.83 9.87
C ARG A 124 12.84 -30.12 10.28
N GLN A 125 12.12 -31.13 10.75
CA GLN A 125 12.73 -32.41 11.16
C GLN A 125 13.23 -33.22 9.96
N LEU A 126 12.44 -33.30 8.89
CA LEU A 126 12.77 -34.07 7.70
C LEU A 126 13.94 -33.46 6.91
N PHE A 127 13.93 -32.14 6.65
CA PHE A 127 14.94 -31.49 5.81
C PHE A 127 16.23 -31.14 6.55
N ALA A 128 16.23 -31.17 7.89
CA ALA A 128 17.42 -30.89 8.67
C ALA A 128 18.14 -32.12 9.21
N PHE A 129 17.59 -33.32 8.99
CA PHE A 129 18.11 -34.59 9.50
C PHE A 129 18.55 -34.54 10.98
N SER A 130 17.88 -33.70 11.79
CA SER A 130 18.20 -33.48 13.20
C SER A 130 16.93 -33.51 14.01
N PHE A 131 16.83 -34.50 14.89
CA PHE A 131 15.72 -34.64 15.81
C PHE A 131 15.85 -33.59 16.91
N SER A 132 14.91 -32.65 16.96
CA SER A 132 14.87 -31.59 17.97
C SER A 132 13.66 -31.77 18.87
N ALA A 133 13.89 -31.96 20.17
CA ALA A 133 12.83 -32.11 21.17
C ALA A 133 11.81 -30.96 21.11
N LYS A 134 12.27 -29.72 20.85
CA LYS A 134 11.39 -28.54 20.70
C LYS A 134 10.41 -28.68 19.52
N MET A 135 10.88 -29.21 18.40
CA MET A 135 10.04 -29.41 17.22
C MET A 135 9.08 -30.59 17.41
N SER A 136 9.48 -31.63 18.15
CA SER A 136 8.60 -32.76 18.48
C SER A 136 7.48 -32.34 19.43
N VAL A 137 7.76 -31.48 20.40
CA VAL A 137 6.72 -30.86 21.25
C VAL A 137 5.78 -29.99 20.41
N LEU A 138 6.32 -29.18 19.49
CA LEU A 138 5.51 -28.36 18.59
C LEU A 138 4.59 -29.21 17.69
N LEU A 139 5.09 -30.35 17.20
CA LEU A 139 4.31 -31.31 16.43
C LEU A 139 3.16 -31.89 17.25
N LEU A 140 3.42 -32.36 18.48
CA LEU A 140 2.40 -32.91 19.37
C LEU A 140 1.35 -31.86 19.73
N LEU A 141 1.75 -30.63 20.01
CA LEU A 141 0.84 -29.52 20.25
C LEU A 141 -0.02 -29.22 19.01
N GLY A 142 0.60 -29.17 17.82
CA GLY A 142 -0.12 -29.00 16.56
C GLY A 142 -1.18 -30.09 16.38
N ILE A 143 -0.81 -31.36 16.57
CA ILE A 143 -1.74 -32.50 16.47
C ILE A 143 -2.88 -32.39 17.51
N ALA A 144 -2.58 -32.01 18.75
CA ALA A 144 -3.60 -31.83 19.78
C ALA A 144 -4.62 -30.73 19.41
N ILE A 145 -4.15 -29.62 18.83
CA ILE A 145 -5.02 -28.49 18.45
C ILE A 145 -5.87 -28.83 17.20
N LEU A 146 -5.46 -29.78 16.35
CA LEU A 146 -6.27 -30.22 15.18
C LEU A 146 -7.65 -30.76 15.58
N PHE A 147 -7.80 -31.27 16.80
CA PHE A 147 -9.09 -31.76 17.30
C PHE A 147 -10.06 -30.62 17.65
N THR A 148 -9.58 -29.38 17.73
CA THR A 148 -10.40 -28.20 18.01
C THR A 148 -10.69 -27.44 16.72
N ASP A 149 -11.97 -27.26 16.38
CA ASP A 149 -12.42 -26.42 15.26
C ASP A 149 -13.09 -25.17 15.81
N TYR A 150 -12.29 -24.16 16.12
CA TYR A 150 -12.78 -22.94 16.74
C TYR A 150 -12.18 -21.72 16.06
N ASN A 151 -13.03 -20.71 15.84
CA ASN A 151 -12.59 -19.42 15.31
C ASN A 151 -12.37 -18.48 16.49
N VAL A 152 -11.12 -18.13 16.73
CA VAL A 152 -10.77 -17.28 17.87
C VAL A 152 -11.32 -15.86 17.68
N THR A 153 -11.49 -15.40 16.44
CA THR A 153 -12.06 -14.07 16.16
C THR A 153 -13.55 -14.00 16.52
N ASP A 154 -14.35 -15.02 16.19
CA ASP A 154 -15.77 -15.12 16.60
C ASP A 154 -15.90 -15.15 18.14
N PHE A 155 -14.99 -15.84 18.82
CA PHE A 155 -14.96 -15.90 20.28
C PHE A 155 -14.72 -14.53 20.93
N PHE A 156 -13.81 -13.73 20.35
CA PHE A 156 -13.54 -12.39 20.85
C PHE A 156 -14.70 -11.42 20.57
N GLU A 157 -15.42 -11.59 19.45
CA GLU A 157 -16.61 -10.79 19.13
C GLU A 157 -17.74 -10.98 20.16
N GLU A 158 -17.97 -12.22 20.61
CA GLU A 158 -19.02 -12.52 21.59
C GLU A 158 -18.60 -12.15 23.02
N SER A 159 -17.31 -11.94 23.27
CA SER A 159 -16.77 -11.69 24.60
C SER A 159 -17.08 -10.29 25.14
N LYS A 160 -17.83 -10.24 26.26
CA LYS A 160 -18.14 -9.00 27.00
C LYS A 160 -16.88 -8.32 27.57
N THR A 161 -15.86 -9.09 27.94
CA THR A 161 -14.61 -8.55 28.52
C THR A 161 -13.80 -7.81 27.45
N VAL A 162 -13.75 -8.35 26.23
CA VAL A 162 -13.10 -7.69 25.09
C VAL A 162 -13.84 -6.39 24.74
N LYS A 163 -15.16 -6.42 24.67
CA LYS A 163 -15.97 -5.21 24.43
C LYS A 163 -15.74 -4.14 25.50
N PHE A 164 -15.64 -4.55 26.76
CA PHE A 164 -15.33 -3.64 27.87
C PHE A 164 -13.93 -3.03 27.74
N LEU A 165 -12.90 -3.83 27.44
CA LEU A 165 -11.53 -3.34 27.22
C LEU A 165 -11.44 -2.40 26.01
N LEU A 166 -12.11 -2.73 24.91
CA LEU A 166 -12.18 -1.88 23.73
C LEU A 166 -12.88 -0.55 24.02
N ALA A 167 -13.93 -0.56 24.84
CA ALA A 167 -14.58 0.66 25.31
C ALA A 167 -13.64 1.53 26.16
N LEU A 168 -12.82 0.93 27.03
CA LEU A 168 -11.82 1.66 27.83
C LEU A 168 -10.72 2.32 26.98
N ILE A 169 -10.35 1.69 25.86
CA ILE A 169 -9.32 2.22 24.93
C ILE A 169 -9.95 3.20 23.91
N GLY A 170 -11.28 3.37 23.91
CA GLY A 170 -12.00 4.29 23.02
C GLY A 170 -12.28 3.75 21.62
N PHE A 171 -12.22 2.43 21.44
CA PHE A 171 -12.53 1.72 20.19
C PHE A 171 -13.86 0.93 20.31
N SER A 172 -14.95 1.60 20.71
CA SER A 172 -16.27 0.96 20.90
C SER A 172 -16.88 0.39 19.61
N ASP A 173 -16.48 0.89 18.44
CA ASP A 173 -17.15 0.65 17.16
C ASP A 173 -16.34 -0.26 16.21
N ILE A 174 -15.55 -1.21 16.74
CA ILE A 174 -14.86 -2.20 15.90
C ILE A 174 -15.86 -3.29 15.49
N SER A 175 -16.19 -3.36 14.20
CA SER A 175 -16.89 -4.50 13.61
C SER A 175 -15.92 -5.66 13.39
N PHE A 176 -16.25 -6.83 13.95
CA PHE A 176 -15.46 -8.06 13.78
C PHE A 176 -15.81 -8.86 12.51
N ASP A 177 -16.69 -8.33 11.66
CA ASP A 177 -17.04 -8.88 10.34
C ASP A 177 -15.90 -8.66 9.32
N ILE A 178 -14.78 -9.35 9.55
CA ILE A 178 -13.52 -9.16 8.82
C ILE A 178 -13.32 -10.29 7.77
N TYR A 179 -14.08 -11.38 7.86
CA TYR A 179 -13.96 -12.56 7.00
C TYR A 179 -15.30 -13.21 6.67
N ASP A 180 -15.35 -13.92 5.54
CA ASP A 180 -16.56 -14.62 5.11
C ASP A 180 -16.63 -16.04 5.71
N LYS A 181 -17.65 -16.28 6.54
CA LYS A 181 -17.88 -17.57 7.22
C LYS A 181 -18.12 -18.72 6.24
N THR A 182 -18.60 -18.45 5.03
CA THR A 182 -18.86 -19.50 4.01
C THR A 182 -17.57 -20.15 3.50
N ASN A 183 -16.46 -19.41 3.52
CA ASN A 183 -15.17 -19.88 3.00
C ASN A 183 -14.37 -20.72 4.00
N LEU A 184 -14.75 -20.74 5.27
CA LEU A 184 -14.00 -21.42 6.33
C LEU A 184 -13.94 -22.94 6.18
N LYS A 185 -14.99 -23.56 5.63
CA LYS A 185 -15.10 -25.02 5.51
C LYS A 185 -14.31 -25.62 4.33
N LYS A 186 -13.63 -24.81 3.53
CA LYS A 186 -12.92 -25.28 2.34
C LYS A 186 -11.65 -26.03 2.71
N ARG A 187 -11.62 -27.33 2.41
CA ARG A 187 -10.44 -28.20 2.60
C ARG A 187 -9.19 -27.72 1.87
N SER A 188 -9.35 -26.99 0.75
CA SER A 188 -8.22 -26.41 0.02
C SER A 188 -7.43 -25.39 0.85
N ALA A 189 -8.10 -24.56 1.66
CA ALA A 189 -7.43 -23.58 2.52
C ALA A 189 -6.53 -24.27 3.56
N LEU A 190 -7.01 -25.36 4.15
CA LEU A 190 -6.26 -26.19 5.09
C LEU A 190 -5.03 -26.85 4.42
N PHE A 191 -5.18 -27.35 3.20
CA PHE A 191 -4.06 -27.88 2.43
C PHE A 191 -3.00 -26.80 2.15
N PHE A 192 -3.42 -25.61 1.72
CA PHE A 192 -2.49 -24.49 1.51
C PHE A 192 -1.82 -24.05 2.82
N ALA A 193 -2.52 -24.07 3.95
CA ALA A 193 -1.93 -23.79 5.27
C ALA A 193 -0.78 -24.76 5.59
N PHE A 194 -1.00 -26.06 5.33
CA PHE A 194 0.03 -27.08 5.52
C PHE A 194 1.23 -26.86 4.58
N VAL A 195 1.00 -26.55 3.30
CA VAL A 195 2.07 -26.24 2.33
C VAL A 195 2.86 -25.00 2.74
N VAL A 196 2.18 -23.92 3.17
CA VAL A 196 2.83 -22.73 3.70
C VAL A 196 3.66 -23.09 4.93
N GLY A 197 3.13 -23.93 5.83
CA GLY A 197 3.87 -24.45 6.97
C GLY A 197 5.14 -25.21 6.58
N ILE A 198 5.08 -26.07 5.56
CA ILE A 198 6.25 -26.79 5.05
C ILE A 198 7.32 -25.80 4.58
N VAL A 199 6.94 -24.84 3.72
CA VAL A 199 7.87 -23.82 3.19
C VAL A 199 8.49 -23.01 4.33
N SER A 200 7.68 -22.58 5.30
CA SER A 200 8.13 -21.89 6.50
C SER A 200 9.13 -22.71 7.32
N GLY A 201 8.89 -24.01 7.52
CA GLY A 201 9.81 -24.88 8.27
C GLY A 201 11.13 -25.18 7.53
N ILE A 202 11.14 -25.19 6.20
CA ILE A 202 12.37 -25.24 5.40
C ILE A 202 13.19 -23.96 5.60
N LEU A 203 12.53 -22.79 5.50
CA LEU A 203 13.16 -21.48 5.65
C LEU A 203 13.65 -21.19 7.07
N LEU A 204 13.06 -21.86 8.07
CA LEU A 204 13.47 -21.78 9.47
C LEU A 204 14.95 -22.15 9.69
N LYS A 205 15.56 -22.95 8.81
CA LYS A 205 17.00 -23.25 8.86
C LYS A 205 17.86 -21.98 8.73
N LYS A 206 17.40 -20.98 7.98
CA LYS A 206 18.16 -19.75 7.71
C LYS A 206 17.93 -18.69 8.78
N SER A 207 16.68 -18.42 9.14
CA SER A 207 16.30 -17.51 10.22
C SER A 207 14.83 -17.68 10.59
N TYR A 208 14.49 -17.37 11.84
CA TYR A 208 13.11 -17.24 12.31
C TYR A 208 12.32 -16.21 11.50
N ILE A 209 12.95 -15.12 11.07
CA ILE A 209 12.29 -14.07 10.28
C ILE A 209 11.89 -14.62 8.90
N PHE A 210 12.78 -15.35 8.24
CA PHE A 210 12.49 -15.94 6.92
C PHE A 210 11.37 -16.98 6.96
N ALA A 211 11.19 -17.68 8.10
CA ALA A 211 10.11 -18.66 8.26
C ALA A 211 8.72 -18.01 8.26
N ILE A 212 8.62 -16.77 8.73
CA ILE A 212 7.34 -16.07 8.89
C ILE A 212 6.90 -15.37 7.59
N ILE A 213 7.85 -15.01 6.72
CA ILE A 213 7.61 -14.27 5.47
C ILE A 213 6.56 -14.93 4.56
N PRO A 214 6.58 -16.24 4.26
CA PRO A 214 5.62 -16.84 3.33
C PRO A 214 4.17 -16.64 3.76
N PHE A 215 3.90 -16.79 5.06
CA PHE A 215 2.56 -16.60 5.61
C PHE A 215 2.09 -15.16 5.45
N PHE A 216 2.88 -14.20 5.96
CA PHE A 216 2.50 -12.78 5.86
C PHE A 216 2.46 -12.29 4.41
N ALA A 217 3.35 -12.76 3.55
CA ALA A 217 3.34 -12.38 2.13
C ALA A 217 2.02 -12.78 1.46
N ILE A 218 1.54 -14.02 1.69
CA ILE A 218 0.27 -14.49 1.10
C ILE A 218 -0.93 -13.75 1.72
N VAL A 219 -0.95 -13.57 3.04
CA VAL A 219 -2.04 -12.86 3.72
C VAL A 219 -2.11 -11.40 3.26
N LEU A 220 -0.99 -10.69 3.24
CA LEU A 220 -0.94 -9.29 2.79
C LEU A 220 -1.31 -9.17 1.32
N ALA A 221 -0.77 -10.04 0.46
CA ALA A 221 -1.10 -10.04 -0.96
C ALA A 221 -2.61 -10.27 -1.19
N ALA A 222 -3.17 -11.29 -0.54
CA ALA A 222 -4.61 -11.59 -0.62
C ALA A 222 -5.47 -10.44 -0.10
N LEU A 223 -5.06 -9.80 1.00
CA LEU A 223 -5.81 -8.69 1.59
C LEU A 223 -5.82 -7.47 0.65
N VAL A 224 -4.67 -7.11 0.06
CA VAL A 224 -4.59 -6.00 -0.90
C VAL A 224 -5.36 -6.31 -2.18
N LEU A 225 -5.37 -7.56 -2.64
CA LEU A 225 -6.16 -7.96 -3.79
C LEU A 225 -7.67 -7.89 -3.53
N LYS A 226 -8.12 -8.29 -2.33
CA LYS A 226 -9.52 -8.21 -1.91
C LYS A 226 -9.95 -6.77 -1.66
N TYR A 227 -9.09 -6.00 -1.00
CA TYR A 227 -9.30 -4.62 -0.57
C TYR A 227 -8.08 -3.75 -0.89
N PRO A 228 -7.98 -3.13 -2.08
CA PRO A 228 -6.81 -2.34 -2.47
C PRO A 228 -6.45 -1.21 -1.50
N ILE A 229 -7.44 -0.70 -0.75
CA ILE A 229 -7.20 0.32 0.29
C ILE A 229 -6.28 -0.18 1.41
N SER A 230 -6.24 -1.47 1.72
CA SER A 230 -5.31 -2.00 2.72
C SER A 230 -3.86 -1.86 2.25
N GLY A 231 -3.59 -1.96 0.95
CA GLY A 231 -2.27 -1.73 0.37
C GLY A 231 -1.79 -0.30 0.58
N ILE A 232 -2.73 0.66 0.60
CA ILE A 232 -2.42 2.05 0.92
C ILE A 232 -1.98 2.20 2.37
N PHE A 233 -2.70 1.57 3.30
CA PHE A 233 -2.31 1.57 4.70
C PHE A 233 -0.96 0.86 4.93
N PHE A 234 -0.71 -0.26 4.27
CA PHE A 234 0.54 -0.99 4.39
C PHE A 234 1.75 -0.22 3.84
N SER A 235 1.63 0.43 2.68
CA SER A 235 2.70 1.27 2.14
C SER A 235 3.00 2.46 3.05
N ALA A 236 1.97 3.15 3.55
CA ALA A 236 2.14 4.28 4.47
C ALA A 236 2.84 3.85 5.77
N PHE A 237 2.39 2.74 6.36
CA PHE A 237 2.98 2.19 7.58
C PHE A 237 4.41 1.67 7.38
N SER A 238 4.70 1.05 6.24
CA SER A 238 6.03 0.45 5.98
C SER A 238 7.06 1.47 5.47
N ALA A 239 6.64 2.61 4.94
CA ALA A 239 7.51 3.65 4.38
C ALA A 239 8.73 4.04 5.24
N PRO A 240 8.64 4.21 6.58
CA PRO A 240 9.80 4.56 7.40
C PRO A 240 10.74 3.37 7.67
N PHE A 241 10.28 2.12 7.49
CA PHE A 241 11.02 0.93 7.89
C PHE A 241 11.64 0.16 6.72
N VAL A 242 11.07 0.28 5.51
CA VAL A 242 11.50 -0.52 4.37
C VAL A 242 12.34 0.28 3.38
N PRO A 243 13.32 -0.35 2.70
CA PRO A 243 14.05 0.29 1.61
C PRO A 243 13.11 0.74 0.48
N THR A 244 13.46 1.84 -0.20
CA THR A 244 12.65 2.44 -1.28
C THR A 244 12.25 1.44 -2.37
N MET A 245 13.10 0.47 -2.70
CA MET A 245 12.80 -0.55 -3.72
C MET A 245 11.71 -1.53 -3.26
N LEU A 246 11.68 -1.89 -1.98
CA LEU A 246 10.64 -2.74 -1.42
C LEU A 246 9.33 -1.96 -1.31
N LEU A 247 9.40 -0.69 -0.91
CA LEU A 247 8.26 0.21 -0.93
C LEU A 247 7.67 0.35 -2.35
N ALA A 248 8.51 0.57 -3.36
CA ALA A 248 8.09 0.65 -4.76
C ALA A 248 7.41 -0.65 -5.22
N ALA A 249 7.90 -1.82 -4.82
CA ALA A 249 7.26 -3.09 -5.14
C ALA A 249 5.87 -3.24 -4.50
N LEU A 250 5.71 -2.81 -3.24
CA LEU A 250 4.43 -2.84 -2.54
C LEU A 250 3.43 -1.85 -3.15
N VAL A 251 3.91 -0.65 -3.51
CA VAL A 251 3.13 0.36 -4.22
C VAL A 251 2.67 -0.17 -5.57
N LEU A 252 3.59 -0.70 -6.40
CA LEU A 252 3.26 -1.26 -7.71
C LEU A 252 2.23 -2.40 -7.61
N TYR A 253 2.37 -3.27 -6.60
CA TYR A 253 1.38 -4.33 -6.36
C TYR A 253 0.01 -3.77 -5.97
N THR A 254 -0.02 -2.72 -5.14
CA THR A 254 -1.25 -2.02 -4.74
C THR A 254 -1.92 -1.34 -5.93
N GLU A 255 -1.15 -0.66 -6.78
CA GLU A 255 -1.64 -0.07 -8.03
C GLU A 255 -2.22 -1.12 -8.96
N PHE A 256 -1.53 -2.25 -9.13
CA PHE A 256 -2.02 -3.35 -9.95
C PHE A 256 -3.35 -3.91 -9.43
N CYS A 257 -3.45 -4.17 -8.13
CA CYS A 257 -4.70 -4.63 -7.50
C CYS A 257 -5.82 -3.59 -7.64
N PHE A 258 -5.49 -2.30 -7.52
CA PHE A 258 -6.46 -1.24 -7.71
C PHE A 258 -6.94 -1.14 -9.16
N CYS A 259 -6.03 -1.17 -10.14
CA CYS A 259 -6.39 -1.20 -11.55
C CYS A 259 -7.29 -2.39 -11.87
N PHE A 260 -6.95 -3.58 -11.37
CA PHE A 260 -7.78 -4.76 -11.52
C PHE A 260 -9.18 -4.59 -10.88
N TYR A 261 -9.25 -3.96 -9.71
CA TYR A 261 -10.52 -3.59 -9.08
C TYR A 261 -11.33 -2.60 -9.93
N THR A 262 -10.70 -1.58 -10.52
CA THR A 262 -11.39 -0.59 -11.37
C THR A 262 -11.96 -1.24 -12.63
N VAL A 263 -11.21 -2.12 -13.30
CA VAL A 263 -11.66 -2.82 -14.51
C VAL A 263 -12.82 -3.78 -14.22
N ARG A 264 -12.89 -4.35 -13.02
CA ARG A 264 -14.01 -5.23 -12.60
C ARG A 264 -15.27 -4.44 -12.24
N THR A 265 -15.12 -3.19 -11.82
CA THR A 265 -16.23 -2.40 -11.28
C THR A 265 -16.91 -1.66 -12.42
N LYS A 266 -18.13 -2.07 -12.78
CA LYS A 266 -18.94 -1.36 -13.78
C LYS A 266 -19.06 0.12 -13.44
N ASP A 267 -18.95 0.95 -14.48
CA ASP A 267 -19.10 2.40 -14.43
C ASP A 267 -18.11 3.11 -13.49
N PHE A 268 -16.96 2.49 -13.18
CA PHE A 268 -15.92 3.15 -12.42
C PHE A 268 -15.34 4.31 -13.23
N LYS A 269 -15.43 5.53 -12.68
CA LYS A 269 -14.87 6.75 -13.30
C LYS A 269 -13.71 7.27 -12.47
N TRP A 270 -12.57 7.44 -13.13
CA TRP A 270 -11.37 7.99 -12.54
C TRP A 270 -11.55 9.49 -12.28
N LYS A 271 -11.21 9.90 -11.06
CA LYS A 271 -11.18 11.29 -10.67
C LYS A 271 -9.73 11.77 -10.74
N ILE A 272 -9.52 12.78 -11.58
CA ILE A 272 -8.24 13.49 -11.69
C ILE A 272 -8.46 14.93 -11.24
N ASP A 273 -7.71 15.35 -10.23
CA ASP A 273 -7.73 16.71 -9.71
C ASP A 273 -6.65 17.58 -10.38
N SER A 274 -6.58 18.86 -10.00
CA SER A 274 -5.62 19.82 -10.55
C SER A 274 -4.17 19.41 -10.29
N ILE A 275 -3.88 18.85 -9.12
CA ILE A 275 -2.54 18.36 -8.76
C ILE A 275 -2.21 17.12 -9.61
N GLY A 276 -3.12 16.16 -9.72
CA GLY A 276 -2.96 14.98 -10.56
C GLY A 276 -2.69 15.33 -12.03
N THR A 277 -3.34 16.35 -12.57
CA THR A 277 -3.06 16.82 -13.95
C THR A 277 -1.65 17.37 -14.08
N GLY A 278 -1.17 18.15 -13.10
CA GLY A 278 0.20 18.65 -13.07
C GLY A 278 1.24 17.53 -12.98
N LEU A 279 1.00 16.55 -12.09
CA LEU A 279 1.87 15.38 -11.92
C LEU A 279 1.91 14.50 -13.17
N GLY A 280 0.76 14.25 -13.81
CA GLY A 280 0.69 13.49 -15.05
C GLY A 280 1.43 14.18 -16.20
N PHE A 281 1.31 15.51 -16.31
CA PHE A 281 2.08 16.28 -17.30
C PHE A 281 3.58 16.20 -17.03
N PHE A 282 4.00 16.35 -15.78
CA PHE A 282 5.39 16.19 -15.37
C PHE A 282 5.94 14.80 -15.74
N LEU A 283 5.15 13.75 -15.52
CA LEU A 283 5.51 12.37 -15.86
C LEU A 283 5.69 12.17 -17.38
N ILE A 284 4.82 12.76 -18.20
CA ILE A 284 4.95 12.73 -19.67
C ILE A 284 6.20 13.48 -20.12
N PHE A 285 6.44 14.67 -19.56
CA PHE A 285 7.64 15.46 -19.87
C PHE A 285 8.90 14.68 -19.52
N MET A 286 8.95 14.10 -18.32
CA MET A 286 10.06 13.24 -17.87
C MET A 286 10.26 12.02 -18.77
N PHE A 287 9.19 11.43 -19.29
CA PHE A 287 9.27 10.31 -20.23
C PHE A 287 10.00 10.73 -21.51
N ILE A 288 9.57 11.84 -22.11
CA ILE A 288 10.16 12.39 -23.33
C ILE A 288 11.64 12.71 -23.07
N SER A 289 11.96 13.43 -21.99
CA SER A 289 13.35 13.74 -21.62
C SER A 289 14.20 12.48 -21.41
N SER A 290 13.61 11.40 -20.87
CA SER A 290 14.32 10.14 -20.63
C SER A 290 14.68 9.41 -21.91
N ILE A 291 13.82 9.48 -22.94
CA ILE A 291 14.09 8.88 -24.27
C ILE A 291 15.25 9.61 -24.96
N PHE A 292 15.30 10.93 -24.86
CA PHE A 292 16.34 11.76 -25.48
C PHE A 292 17.63 11.92 -24.65
N SER A 293 17.75 11.20 -23.53
CA SER A 293 18.92 11.27 -22.65
C SER A 293 20.10 10.45 -23.20
N PHE A 294 21.33 10.96 -23.00
CA PHE A 294 22.59 10.25 -23.31
C PHE A 294 22.69 8.86 -22.65
N SER A 295 21.99 8.65 -21.53
CA SER A 295 21.84 7.34 -20.89
C SER A 295 20.37 6.95 -20.80
N ALA A 296 19.75 6.74 -21.96
CA ALA A 296 18.32 6.43 -22.08
C ALA A 296 17.88 5.26 -21.18
N LYS A 297 18.64 4.15 -21.12
CA LYS A 297 18.30 3.00 -20.26
C LYS A 297 18.20 3.35 -18.77
N LYS A 298 19.17 4.07 -18.24
CA LYS A 298 19.16 4.50 -16.82
C LYS A 298 18.05 5.52 -16.57
N SER A 299 17.84 6.43 -17.52
CA SER A 299 16.82 7.48 -17.42
C SER A 299 15.40 6.89 -17.44
N ILE A 300 15.15 5.88 -18.28
CA ILE A 300 13.87 5.16 -18.34
C ILE A 300 13.59 4.39 -17.03
N LEU A 301 14.60 3.79 -16.40
CA LEU A 301 14.44 3.14 -15.09
C LEU A 301 14.05 4.14 -14.00
N VAL A 302 14.71 5.30 -13.99
CA VAL A 302 14.37 6.40 -13.07
C VAL A 302 12.95 6.89 -13.34
N TRP A 303 12.58 7.09 -14.61
CA TRP A 303 11.22 7.43 -14.98
C TRP A 303 10.19 6.39 -14.53
N GLY A 304 10.49 5.10 -14.66
CA GLY A 304 9.62 4.01 -14.18
C GLY A 304 9.37 4.08 -12.68
N LEU A 305 10.39 4.43 -11.88
CA LEU A 305 10.21 4.66 -10.45
C LEU A 305 9.30 5.85 -10.16
N TYR A 306 9.45 6.96 -10.91
CA TYR A 306 8.53 8.09 -10.81
C TYR A 306 7.12 7.73 -11.24
N LEU A 307 6.96 6.87 -12.26
CA LEU A 307 5.65 6.39 -12.70
C LEU A 307 4.95 5.63 -11.57
N ILE A 308 5.65 4.77 -10.84
CA ILE A 308 5.09 4.03 -9.70
C ILE A 308 4.66 4.99 -8.58
N PHE A 309 5.51 5.92 -8.18
CA PHE A 309 5.15 6.82 -7.06
C PHE A 309 4.11 7.87 -7.42
N ILE A 310 4.12 8.38 -8.66
CA ILE A 310 3.11 9.32 -9.15
C ILE A 310 1.80 8.59 -9.48
N GLY A 311 1.86 7.39 -10.04
CA GLY A 311 0.69 6.52 -10.24
C GLY A 311 -0.05 6.30 -8.92
N TYR A 312 0.72 6.10 -7.85
CA TYR A 312 0.20 5.82 -6.53
C TYR A 312 -0.61 6.98 -5.94
N TYR A 313 -0.29 8.22 -6.31
CA TYR A 313 -1.12 9.39 -6.00
C TYR A 313 -2.54 9.24 -6.57
N PHE A 314 -2.67 8.78 -7.83
CA PHE A 314 -3.97 8.54 -8.44
C PHE A 314 -4.72 7.38 -7.75
N THR A 315 -4.00 6.34 -7.34
CA THR A 315 -4.57 5.25 -6.54
C THR A 315 -5.11 5.76 -5.20
N ILE A 316 -4.35 6.57 -4.45
CA ILE A 316 -4.78 7.13 -3.16
C ILE A 316 -6.04 7.99 -3.33
N THR A 317 -6.01 8.93 -4.27
CA THR A 317 -7.11 9.89 -4.50
C THR A 317 -8.41 9.21 -4.92
N ASN A 318 -8.34 8.05 -5.60
CA ASN A 318 -9.50 7.31 -6.05
C ASN A 318 -9.96 6.19 -5.09
N ALA A 319 -9.05 5.61 -4.31
CA ALA A 319 -9.36 4.57 -3.34
C ALA A 319 -9.87 5.12 -2.00
N VAL A 320 -9.32 6.25 -1.54
CA VAL A 320 -9.70 6.87 -0.25
C VAL A 320 -10.95 7.73 -0.43
N LYS A 321 -12.10 7.19 -0.01
CA LYS A 321 -13.40 7.86 -0.19
C LYS A 321 -13.84 8.69 1.02
N THR A 322 -13.32 8.39 2.21
CA THR A 322 -13.80 9.01 3.46
C THR A 322 -12.73 9.87 4.14
N LYS A 323 -13.17 10.97 4.78
CA LYS A 323 -12.29 11.81 5.60
C LYS A 323 -11.64 11.00 6.74
N LYS A 324 -12.38 10.05 7.35
CA LYS A 324 -11.89 9.17 8.40
C LYS A 324 -10.67 8.35 7.93
N GLN A 325 -10.75 7.74 6.75
CA GLN A 325 -9.63 6.99 6.17
C GLN A 325 -8.42 7.90 5.91
N LEU A 326 -8.63 9.09 5.35
CA LEU A 326 -7.54 10.05 5.10
C LEU A 326 -6.84 10.47 6.41
N TYR A 327 -7.61 10.80 7.45
CA TYR A 327 -7.04 11.13 8.76
C TYR A 327 -6.29 9.95 9.38
N SER A 328 -6.79 8.72 9.23
CA SER A 328 -6.08 7.53 9.71
C SER A 328 -4.74 7.33 8.99
N ILE A 329 -4.68 7.54 7.67
CA ILE A 329 -3.42 7.46 6.91
C ILE A 329 -2.43 8.53 7.40
N ILE A 330 -2.89 9.77 7.59
CA ILE A 330 -2.05 10.86 8.09
C ILE A 330 -1.54 10.55 9.51
N ARG A 331 -2.39 10.01 10.39
CA ARG A 331 -1.98 9.61 11.75
C ARG A 331 -0.85 8.58 11.72
N LEU A 332 -0.86 7.64 10.78
CA LEU A 332 0.22 6.65 10.63
C LEU A 332 1.57 7.25 10.21
N PHE A 333 1.59 8.45 9.60
CA PHE A 333 2.84 9.15 9.27
C PHE A 333 3.36 10.04 10.40
N VAL A 334 2.50 10.42 11.35
CA VAL A 334 2.85 11.32 12.46
C VAL A 334 3.32 10.54 13.70
N ILE A 335 2.87 9.30 13.84
CA ILE A 335 3.33 8.33 14.85
C ILE A 335 4.58 7.64 14.31
#